data_AF-A0A832YST1-F1
#
_entry.id   AF-A0A832YST1-F1
#
_cell.length_a   1.000
_cell.length_b   1.000
_cell.length_c   1.000
_cell.angle_alpha   90.00
_cell.angle_beta   90.00
_cell.angle_gamma   90.00
#
_symmetry.space_group_name_H-M   'P 1'
#
loop_
_entity.id
_entity.type
_entity.pdbx_description
1 polymer ?
#
loop_
_entity_poly.entity_id
_entity_poly.type
_entity_poly.pdbx_seq_one_letter_code
_entity_poly.pdbx_strand_id
1 'polypeptide(L)'
;MEEEIYSLEDWRALKIRHTVEVDGESEETKTLLIKFSRDRRVLSSWEGFKIVKYVGNTSIPVPFWDKIHNYKDYRKEVLSKIGVSEEDIVLLSTGANMDNIAIAREDFDEYYVIAFTTAGAKYNAVRLGDEEADYIEKDFKTYRVVNGKVIEREKTGTVNIILITNANLTDGAMVKSIITITEAKTNVFQELDIRSTKYPELQATGTGTDNIIVVKGYGRGVHYTGGHTKLGEMIAKVVKRSVREALIKQDKLNIYV
;
A
#
# COMPACT_ATOMS: atom_id res chain seq x y z
N MET A 1 -11.94 10.28 -15.61
CA MET A 1 -13.18 10.50 -14.81
C MET A 1 -12.80 10.30 -13.35
N GLU A 2 -13.14 11.25 -12.49
CA GLU A 2 -12.85 11.21 -11.05
C GLU A 2 -14.08 10.73 -10.28
N GLU A 3 -13.91 9.74 -9.41
CA GLU A 3 -14.94 9.20 -8.52
C GLU A 3 -14.50 9.49 -7.07
N GLU A 4 -15.29 10.25 -6.31
CA GLU A 4 -15.04 10.44 -4.88
C GLU A 4 -15.50 9.19 -4.12
N ILE A 5 -14.57 8.52 -3.43
CA ILE A 5 -14.85 7.26 -2.73
C ILE A 5 -14.86 7.44 -1.20
N TYR A 6 -14.32 8.56 -0.70
CA TYR A 6 -14.32 8.90 0.71
C TYR A 6 -14.04 10.39 0.90
N SER A 7 -14.62 11.01 1.91
CA SER A 7 -14.39 12.42 2.24
C SER A 7 -14.48 12.69 3.74
N LEU A 8 -13.64 13.59 4.24
CA LEU A 8 -13.78 14.28 5.51
C LEU A 8 -13.56 15.79 5.31
N GLU A 9 -13.79 16.56 6.37
CA GLU A 9 -13.75 18.03 6.30
C GLU A 9 -12.46 18.59 5.67
N ASP A 10 -11.30 17.99 5.99
CA ASP A 10 -10.00 18.52 5.57
C ASP A 10 -9.26 17.67 4.53
N TRP A 11 -9.88 16.60 3.99
CA TRP A 11 -9.34 15.80 2.88
C TRP A 11 -10.37 14.90 2.20
N ARG A 12 -10.09 14.50 0.96
CA ARG A 12 -10.93 13.56 0.19
C ARG A 12 -10.10 12.55 -0.58
N ALA A 13 -10.64 11.35 -0.77
CA ALA A 13 -10.06 10.29 -1.58
C ALA A 13 -10.83 10.16 -2.89
N LEU A 14 -10.09 10.22 -3.99
CA LEU A 14 -10.58 10.11 -5.35
C LEU A 14 -10.02 8.85 -5.99
N LYS A 15 -10.83 8.15 -6.77
CA LYS A 15 -10.39 7.12 -7.70
C LYS A 15 -10.44 7.72 -9.11
N ILE A 16 -9.27 7.94 -9.68
CA ILE A 16 -9.10 8.63 -10.97
C ILE A 16 -8.84 7.58 -12.05
N ARG A 17 -9.76 7.46 -13.01
CA ARG A 17 -9.53 6.65 -14.23
C ARG A 17 -8.76 7.47 -15.26
N HIS A 18 -7.66 6.90 -15.75
CA HIS A 18 -6.80 7.47 -16.78
C HIS A 18 -6.15 6.35 -17.62
N THR A 19 -5.33 6.72 -18.61
CA THR A 19 -4.51 5.78 -19.38
C THR A 19 -3.03 5.93 -19.03
N VAL A 20 -2.26 4.88 -19.31
CA VAL A 20 -0.79 4.85 -19.24
C VAL A 20 -0.25 4.19 -20.52
N GLU A 21 0.97 4.54 -20.92
CA GLU A 21 1.59 4.11 -22.16
C GLU A 21 2.97 3.50 -21.90
N VAL A 22 3.16 2.24 -22.28
CA VAL A 22 4.42 1.50 -22.10
C VAL A 22 4.73 0.76 -23.41
N ASP A 23 5.94 0.95 -23.94
CA ASP A 23 6.42 0.32 -25.18
C ASP A 23 5.48 0.45 -26.40
N GLY A 24 4.77 1.57 -26.52
CA GLY A 24 3.84 1.86 -27.61
C GLY A 24 2.45 1.24 -27.47
N GLU A 25 2.19 0.54 -26.37
CA GLU A 25 0.86 0.07 -25.98
C GLU A 25 0.21 1.04 -24.99
N SER A 26 -1.11 1.16 -25.02
CA SER A 26 -1.87 2.02 -24.08
C SER A 26 -2.90 1.20 -23.33
N GLU A 27 -2.90 1.32 -22.00
CA GLU A 27 -3.81 0.59 -21.13
C GLU A 27 -4.55 1.55 -20.20
N GLU A 28 -5.80 1.21 -19.91
CA GLU A 28 -6.57 1.92 -18.89
C GLU A 28 -6.13 1.48 -17.49
N THR A 29 -6.04 2.45 -16.58
CA THR A 29 -5.77 2.18 -15.17
C THR A 29 -6.53 3.16 -14.26
N LYS A 30 -6.39 2.93 -12.96
CA LYS A 30 -6.97 3.73 -11.90
C LYS A 30 -5.93 4.07 -10.86
N THR A 31 -5.95 5.33 -10.42
CA THR A 31 -5.14 5.82 -9.31
C THR A 31 -6.04 6.25 -8.16
N LEU A 32 -5.78 5.73 -6.96
CA LEU A 32 -6.25 6.34 -5.73
C LEU A 32 -5.42 7.60 -5.47
N LEU A 33 -6.09 8.74 -5.36
CA LEU A 33 -5.49 10.02 -4.98
C LEU A 33 -6.22 10.58 -3.76
N ILE A 34 -5.52 10.70 -2.65
CA ILE A 34 -6.01 11.36 -1.44
C ILE A 34 -5.46 12.78 -1.42
N LYS A 35 -6.35 13.76 -1.47
CA LYS A 35 -6.03 15.19 -1.50
C LYS A 35 -6.31 15.82 -0.14
N PHE A 36 -5.29 16.45 0.46
CA PHE A 36 -5.43 17.18 1.70
C PHE A 36 -5.63 18.68 1.44
N SER A 37 -6.47 19.32 2.25
CA SER A 37 -6.67 20.78 2.24
C SER A 37 -5.44 21.53 2.76
N ARG A 38 -4.72 20.91 3.69
CA ARG A 38 -3.44 21.36 4.26
C ARG A 38 -2.42 20.25 4.11
N ASP A 39 -1.17 20.61 3.80
CA ASP A 39 -0.07 19.65 3.69
C ASP A 39 0.01 18.72 4.90
N ARG A 40 0.44 17.48 4.71
CA ARG A 40 0.55 16.48 5.76
C ARG A 40 1.98 16.00 5.87
N ARG A 41 2.46 15.82 7.10
CA ARG A 41 3.66 15.02 7.34
C ARG A 41 3.28 13.55 7.20
N VAL A 42 4.01 12.84 6.34
CA VAL A 42 3.77 11.43 6.03
C VAL A 42 5.05 10.64 6.23
N LEU A 43 4.89 9.36 6.58
CA LEU A 43 5.97 8.36 6.57
C LEU A 43 5.59 7.27 5.58
N SER A 44 6.45 7.03 4.60
CA SER A 44 6.32 5.99 3.60
C SER A 44 7.42 4.95 3.76
N SER A 45 7.09 3.66 3.65
CA SER A 45 8.10 2.61 3.53
C SER A 45 8.91 2.70 2.23
N TRP A 46 8.39 3.42 1.22
CA TRP A 46 9.03 3.59 -0.09
C TRP A 46 9.87 4.88 -0.17
N GLU A 47 9.35 6.01 0.35
CA GLU A 47 9.98 7.34 0.19
C GLU A 47 10.46 7.97 1.51
N GLY A 48 10.30 7.29 2.65
CA GLY A 48 10.62 7.85 3.96
C GLY A 48 9.68 8.98 4.38
N PHE A 49 10.21 9.96 5.13
CA PHE A 49 9.45 11.11 5.61
C PHE A 49 9.33 12.22 4.55
N LYS A 50 8.11 12.69 4.30
CA LYS A 50 7.84 13.85 3.44
C LYS A 50 6.74 14.74 4.01
N ILE A 51 6.65 15.97 3.52
CA ILE A 51 5.49 16.86 3.70
C ILE A 51 4.85 17.00 2.33
N VAL A 52 3.59 16.58 2.20
CA VAL A 52 2.92 16.43 0.90
C VAL A 52 1.47 16.88 0.96
N LYS A 53 0.94 17.29 -0.19
CA LYS A 53 -0.48 17.62 -0.37
C LYS A 53 -1.31 16.43 -0.85
N TYR A 54 -0.65 15.41 -1.36
CA TYR A 54 -1.26 14.20 -1.87
C TYR A 54 -0.57 12.94 -1.34
N VAL A 55 -1.35 11.89 -1.15
CA VAL A 55 -0.83 10.52 -1.12
C VAL A 55 -1.65 9.68 -2.08
N GLY A 56 -1.05 8.64 -2.64
CA GLY A 56 -1.76 7.82 -3.61
C GLY A 56 -1.23 6.42 -3.76
N ASN A 57 -1.98 5.64 -4.53
CA ASN A 57 -1.62 4.31 -4.96
C ASN A 57 -2.14 4.11 -6.38
N THR A 58 -1.27 3.78 -7.34
CA THR A 58 -1.67 3.54 -8.73
C THR A 58 -1.69 2.05 -9.03
N SER A 59 -2.74 1.58 -9.70
CA SER A 59 -2.72 0.24 -10.28
C SER A 59 -1.79 0.23 -11.49
N ILE A 60 -1.00 -0.84 -11.63
CA ILE A 60 -0.28 -1.16 -12.84
C ILE A 60 -1.14 -2.17 -13.62
N PRO A 61 -1.53 -1.87 -14.88
CA PRO A 61 -2.24 -2.82 -15.73
C PRO A 61 -1.51 -4.14 -15.86
N VAL A 62 -2.25 -5.26 -15.87
CA VAL A 62 -1.69 -6.61 -16.00
C VAL A 62 -0.75 -6.74 -17.21
N PRO A 63 -1.08 -6.23 -18.41
CA PRO A 63 -0.18 -6.29 -19.57
C PRO A 63 1.18 -5.61 -19.34
N PHE A 64 1.29 -4.71 -18.36
CA PHE A 64 2.49 -3.91 -18.09
C PHE A 64 3.29 -4.39 -16.88
N TRP A 65 2.86 -5.43 -16.16
CA TRP A 65 3.56 -5.92 -14.96
C TRP A 65 5.03 -6.29 -15.21
N ASP A 66 5.33 -6.80 -16.41
CA ASP A 66 6.66 -7.25 -16.82
C ASP A 66 7.31 -6.32 -17.87
N LYS A 67 6.65 -5.20 -18.23
CA LYS A 67 7.13 -4.22 -19.22
C LYS A 67 7.65 -2.92 -18.62
N ILE A 68 7.44 -2.68 -17.32
CA ILE A 68 7.93 -1.46 -16.66
C ILE A 68 9.38 -1.66 -16.24
N HIS A 69 10.29 -1.42 -17.19
CA HIS A 69 11.74 -1.46 -16.94
C HIS A 69 12.24 -0.19 -16.22
N ASN A 70 11.59 0.97 -16.46
CA ASN A 70 11.89 2.22 -15.78
C ASN A 70 10.69 2.76 -15.02
N TYR A 71 10.61 2.41 -13.73
CA TYR A 71 9.54 2.89 -12.86
C TYR A 71 9.49 4.43 -12.73
N LYS A 72 10.61 5.14 -12.88
CA LYS A 72 10.62 6.62 -12.80
C LYS A 72 9.84 7.24 -13.95
N ASP A 73 9.96 6.70 -15.15
CA ASP A 73 9.26 7.22 -16.33
C ASP A 73 7.77 6.90 -16.24
N TYR A 74 7.43 5.66 -15.88
CA TYR A 74 6.03 5.26 -15.62
C TYR A 74 5.38 6.15 -14.54
N ARG A 75 6.09 6.40 -13.44
CA ARG A 75 5.61 7.30 -12.38
C ARG A 75 5.35 8.71 -12.91
N LYS A 76 6.28 9.30 -13.67
CA LYS A 76 6.11 10.65 -14.24
C LYS A 76 4.89 10.72 -15.16
N GLU A 77 4.66 9.69 -15.95
CA GLU A 77 3.47 9.62 -16.79
C GLU A 77 2.20 9.61 -15.94
N VAL A 78 2.10 8.72 -14.94
CA VAL A 78 0.94 8.66 -14.02
C VAL A 78 0.69 10.03 -13.38
N LEU A 79 1.74 10.67 -12.86
CA LEU A 79 1.67 12.00 -12.23
C LEU A 79 1.13 13.07 -13.18
N SER A 80 1.59 13.06 -14.44
CA SER A 80 1.08 13.94 -15.50
C SER A 80 -0.42 13.69 -15.76
N LYS A 81 -0.84 12.42 -15.88
CA LYS A 81 -2.24 12.05 -16.18
C LYS A 81 -3.21 12.40 -15.04
N ILE A 82 -2.75 12.39 -13.78
CA ILE A 82 -3.55 12.79 -12.62
C ILE A 82 -3.36 14.26 -12.20
N GLY A 83 -2.50 15.01 -12.90
CA GLY A 83 -2.29 16.44 -12.66
C GLY A 83 -1.64 16.78 -11.32
N VAL A 84 -0.67 15.97 -10.87
CA VAL A 84 0.02 16.15 -9.57
C VAL A 84 1.54 16.23 -9.77
N SER A 85 2.20 17.14 -9.06
CA SER A 85 3.66 17.27 -9.10
C SER A 85 4.37 16.25 -8.21
N GLU A 86 5.59 15.85 -8.57
CA GLU A 86 6.35 14.80 -7.87
C GLU A 86 6.74 15.22 -6.43
N GLU A 87 7.04 16.50 -6.21
CA GLU A 87 7.34 17.05 -4.88
C GLU A 87 6.14 17.01 -3.93
N ASP A 88 4.92 17.07 -4.45
CA ASP A 88 3.69 17.24 -3.66
C ASP A 88 3.02 15.91 -3.26
N ILE A 89 3.61 14.77 -3.64
CA ILE A 89 2.99 13.45 -3.47
C ILE A 89 3.94 12.37 -2.98
N VAL A 90 3.39 11.43 -2.20
CA VAL A 90 3.92 10.07 -2.07
C VAL A 90 2.97 9.12 -2.79
N LEU A 91 3.46 8.43 -3.82
CA LEU A 91 2.66 7.55 -4.66
C LEU A 91 3.24 6.13 -4.63
N LEU A 92 2.45 5.19 -4.12
CA LEU A 92 2.73 3.76 -4.22
C LEU A 92 2.24 3.22 -5.58
N SER A 93 2.68 2.01 -5.92
CA SER A 93 2.14 1.25 -7.04
C SER A 93 1.74 -0.15 -6.61
N THR A 94 0.70 -0.68 -7.26
CA THR A 94 0.17 -2.01 -6.97
C THR A 94 -0.23 -2.76 -8.24
N GLY A 95 -0.05 -4.08 -8.24
CA GLY A 95 -0.69 -4.95 -9.25
C GLY A 95 -2.16 -5.24 -8.93
N ALA A 96 -2.65 -4.94 -7.73
CA ALA A 96 -4.05 -5.15 -7.38
C ALA A 96 -4.97 -4.20 -8.15
N ASN A 97 -6.19 -4.66 -8.44
CA ASN A 97 -7.19 -3.84 -9.13
C ASN A 97 -7.73 -2.79 -8.14
N MET A 98 -7.66 -1.52 -8.52
CA MET A 98 -8.13 -0.40 -7.68
C MET A 98 -9.62 -0.47 -7.32
N ASP A 99 -10.45 -1.18 -8.10
CA ASP A 99 -11.86 -1.38 -7.74
C ASP A 99 -12.05 -2.31 -6.54
N ASN A 100 -11.04 -3.10 -6.20
CA ASN A 100 -11.04 -3.98 -5.02
C ASN A 100 -10.49 -3.29 -3.78
N ILE A 101 -10.26 -1.97 -3.81
CA ILE A 101 -9.85 -1.21 -2.65
C ILE A 101 -10.83 -1.43 -1.49
N ALA A 102 -10.27 -1.67 -0.30
CA ALA A 102 -11.02 -1.74 0.94
C ALA A 102 -10.72 -0.53 1.81
N ILE A 103 -11.76 -0.02 2.47
CA ILE A 103 -11.69 1.14 3.34
C ILE A 103 -12.28 0.76 4.69
N ALA A 104 -11.50 0.90 5.76
CA ALA A 104 -11.97 0.65 7.12
C ALA A 104 -11.68 1.85 8.01
N ARG A 105 -12.61 2.16 8.94
CA ARG A 105 -12.51 3.27 9.88
C ARG A 105 -12.79 2.82 11.30
N GLU A 106 -11.99 3.30 12.25
CA GLU A 106 -12.36 3.26 13.67
C GLU A 106 -12.28 4.65 14.29
N ASP A 107 -13.20 4.88 15.22
CA ASP A 107 -13.33 6.09 16.02
C ASP A 107 -13.29 5.73 17.50
N PHE A 108 -12.59 6.53 18.30
CA PHE A 108 -12.63 6.43 19.75
C PHE A 108 -12.23 7.77 20.36
N ASP A 109 -13.06 8.27 21.27
CA ASP A 109 -12.89 9.60 21.88
C ASP A 109 -12.77 10.67 20.79
N GLU A 110 -11.72 11.49 20.82
CA GLU A 110 -11.42 12.51 19.82
C GLU A 110 -10.66 11.98 18.59
N TYR A 111 -10.28 10.70 18.55
CA TYR A 111 -9.43 10.13 17.49
C TYR A 111 -10.23 9.36 16.44
N TYR A 112 -9.77 9.44 15.19
CA TYR A 112 -10.11 8.47 14.15
C TYR A 112 -8.84 7.86 13.54
N VAL A 113 -8.98 6.65 13.00
CA VAL A 113 -8.00 6.01 12.14
C VAL A 113 -8.75 5.41 10.94
N ILE A 114 -8.22 5.64 9.73
CA ILE A 114 -8.77 5.12 8.48
C ILE A 114 -7.67 4.42 7.70
N ALA A 115 -7.95 3.24 7.16
CA ALA A 115 -7.05 2.49 6.30
C ALA A 115 -7.66 2.32 4.91
N PHE A 116 -6.90 2.70 3.87
CA PHE A 116 -7.17 2.38 2.48
C PHE A 116 -6.21 1.27 2.06
N THR A 117 -6.73 0.15 1.57
CA THR A 117 -5.91 -1.03 1.26
C THR A 117 -6.21 -1.59 -0.11
N THR A 118 -5.14 -1.81 -0.89
CA THR A 118 -5.17 -2.72 -2.04
C THR A 118 -4.29 -3.92 -1.69
N ALA A 119 -4.79 -5.14 -1.84
CA ALA A 119 -4.08 -6.34 -1.45
C ALA A 119 -4.29 -7.44 -2.48
N GLY A 120 -3.22 -8.11 -2.90
CA GLY A 120 -3.27 -9.34 -3.68
C GLY A 120 -2.07 -10.20 -3.35
N ALA A 121 -2.29 -11.46 -3.02
CA ALA A 121 -1.27 -12.40 -2.55
C ALA A 121 -1.13 -13.63 -3.45
N LYS A 122 -2.04 -13.82 -4.42
CA LYS A 122 -2.08 -15.00 -5.29
C LYS A 122 -0.78 -15.33 -6.03
N TYR A 123 0.03 -14.33 -6.39
CA TYR A 123 1.16 -14.50 -7.30
C TYR A 123 2.55 -14.32 -6.66
N ASN A 124 2.61 -13.80 -5.44
CA ASN A 124 3.88 -13.46 -4.78
C ASN A 124 3.83 -13.48 -3.25
N ALA A 125 2.89 -14.20 -2.65
CA ALA A 125 2.91 -14.44 -1.21
C ALA A 125 4.23 -15.10 -0.79
N VAL A 126 4.84 -14.60 0.29
CA VAL A 126 6.14 -15.05 0.80
C VAL A 126 6.12 -15.20 2.32
N ARG A 127 6.82 -16.22 2.81
CA ARG A 127 7.20 -16.42 4.20
C ARG A 127 8.58 -15.79 4.44
N LEU A 128 8.59 -14.53 4.89
CA LEU A 128 9.85 -13.83 5.17
C LEU A 128 10.70 -14.57 6.22
N GLY A 129 11.99 -14.75 5.93
CA GLY A 129 12.97 -15.39 6.80
C GLY A 129 13.15 -16.89 6.57
N ASP A 130 12.16 -17.55 5.97
CA ASP A 130 12.19 -19.00 5.68
C ASP A 130 12.49 -19.29 4.19
N GLU A 131 12.35 -18.29 3.32
CA GLU A 131 12.54 -18.42 1.86
C GLU A 131 13.76 -17.66 1.35
N GLU A 132 14.46 -18.25 0.39
CA GLU A 132 15.54 -17.56 -0.33
C GLU A 132 14.96 -16.50 -1.29
N ALA A 133 15.57 -15.32 -1.26
CA ALA A 133 15.18 -14.21 -2.12
C ALA A 133 15.66 -14.42 -3.56
N ASP A 134 14.73 -14.26 -4.51
CA ASP A 134 15.03 -14.32 -5.94
C ASP A 134 15.40 -12.93 -6.51
N TYR A 135 15.68 -11.94 -5.65
CA TYR A 135 15.96 -10.55 -6.04
C TYR A 135 17.16 -9.97 -5.28
N ILE A 136 17.87 -9.08 -5.95
CA ILE A 136 18.93 -8.27 -5.37
C ILE A 136 18.74 -6.81 -5.76
N GLU A 137 18.93 -5.90 -4.81
CA GLU A 137 19.04 -4.48 -5.09
C GLU A 137 20.51 -4.08 -5.22
N LYS A 138 20.87 -3.41 -6.31
CA LYS A 138 22.19 -2.80 -6.52
C LYS A 138 22.01 -1.45 -7.19
N ASP A 139 22.69 -0.43 -6.67
CA ASP A 139 22.70 0.92 -7.25
C ASP A 139 21.28 1.48 -7.50
N PHE A 140 20.38 1.28 -6.52
CA PHE A 140 18.97 1.68 -6.58
C PHE A 140 18.17 1.03 -7.72
N LYS A 141 18.60 -0.14 -8.19
CA LYS A 141 17.91 -0.97 -9.19
C LYS A 141 17.70 -2.37 -8.64
N THR A 142 16.50 -2.91 -8.85
CA THR A 142 16.17 -4.28 -8.47
C THR A 142 16.39 -5.20 -9.65
N TYR A 143 17.10 -6.29 -9.42
CA TYR A 143 17.33 -7.34 -10.40
C TYR A 143 16.86 -8.68 -9.87
N ARG A 144 16.43 -9.57 -10.76
CA ARG A 144 16.07 -10.94 -10.41
C ARG A 144 17.29 -11.84 -10.49
N VAL A 145 17.39 -12.80 -9.58
CA VAL A 145 18.43 -13.84 -9.57
C VAL A 145 17.80 -15.15 -10.01
N VAL A 146 18.25 -15.70 -11.14
CA VAL A 146 17.82 -17.00 -11.67
C VAL A 146 19.05 -17.84 -11.96
N ASN A 147 19.16 -19.01 -11.32
CA ASN A 147 20.30 -19.92 -11.48
C ASN A 147 21.66 -19.21 -11.29
N GLY A 148 21.75 -18.32 -10.29
CA GLY A 148 22.95 -17.52 -10.00
C GLY A 148 23.24 -16.39 -11.00
N LYS A 149 22.37 -16.16 -11.98
CA LYS A 149 22.48 -15.07 -12.96
C LYS A 149 21.50 -13.95 -12.65
N VAL A 150 21.95 -12.72 -12.87
CA VAL A 150 21.16 -11.50 -12.69
C VAL A 150 20.41 -11.23 -14.01
N ILE A 151 19.07 -11.20 -13.96
CA ILE A 151 18.20 -10.91 -15.10
C ILE A 151 17.19 -9.79 -14.77
N GLU A 152 16.53 -9.26 -15.79
CA GLU A 152 15.47 -8.26 -15.60
C GLU A 152 14.20 -8.85 -14.98
N ARG A 153 13.45 -7.98 -14.29
CA ARG A 153 12.43 -8.33 -13.30
C ARG A 153 11.11 -8.76 -13.93
N GLU A 154 10.42 -9.71 -13.28
CA GLU A 154 9.02 -10.05 -13.56
C GLU A 154 8.24 -10.23 -12.25
N LYS A 155 6.94 -9.91 -12.30
CA LYS A 155 5.89 -10.08 -11.29
C LYS A 155 5.62 -8.90 -10.38
N THR A 156 4.32 -8.57 -10.30
CA THR A 156 3.75 -7.66 -9.32
C THR A 156 2.51 -8.27 -8.66
N GLY A 157 2.37 -7.98 -7.38
CA GLY A 157 1.30 -8.31 -6.46
C GLY A 157 1.72 -7.67 -5.14
N THR A 158 0.85 -6.99 -4.41
CA THR A 158 1.31 -6.29 -3.20
C THR A 158 0.16 -6.03 -2.23
N VAL A 159 0.50 -5.89 -0.96
CA VAL A 159 -0.37 -5.27 0.04
C VAL A 159 0.12 -3.86 0.30
N ASN A 160 -0.60 -2.88 -0.26
CA ASN A 160 -0.37 -1.46 0.01
C ASN A 160 -1.43 -0.94 0.98
N ILE A 161 -0.99 -0.25 2.04
CA ILE A 161 -1.86 0.32 3.08
C ILE A 161 -1.56 1.81 3.23
N ILE A 162 -2.56 2.67 3.03
CA ILE A 162 -2.49 4.09 3.40
C ILE A 162 -3.32 4.28 4.65
N LEU A 163 -2.66 4.58 5.77
CA LEU A 163 -3.27 4.85 7.07
C LEU A 163 -3.33 6.36 7.32
N ILE A 164 -4.51 6.88 7.65
CA ILE A 164 -4.72 8.29 8.00
C ILE A 164 -5.34 8.38 9.39
N THR A 165 -4.80 9.26 10.24
CA THR A 165 -5.38 9.60 11.54
C THR A 165 -5.41 11.11 11.74
N ASN A 166 -6.33 11.61 12.58
CA ASN A 166 -6.28 12.99 13.04
C ASN A 166 -5.24 13.24 14.14
N ALA A 167 -4.68 12.21 14.78
CA ALA A 167 -3.67 12.35 15.82
C ALA A 167 -2.41 13.06 15.31
N ASN A 168 -1.87 14.00 16.08
CA ASN A 168 -0.56 14.59 15.80
C ASN A 168 0.55 13.68 16.34
N LEU A 169 0.98 12.75 15.47
CA LEU A 169 2.00 11.77 15.79
C LEU A 169 3.41 12.39 15.86
N THR A 170 4.22 11.94 16.82
CA THR A 170 5.68 12.11 16.74
C THR A 170 6.25 11.20 15.66
N ASP A 171 7.47 11.48 15.17
CA ASP A 171 8.12 10.62 14.19
C ASP A 171 8.31 9.19 14.72
N GLY A 172 8.64 9.04 16.01
CA GLY A 172 8.71 7.74 16.67
C GLY A 172 7.38 6.99 16.72
N ALA A 173 6.27 7.71 16.91
CA ALA A 173 4.93 7.13 16.84
C ALA A 173 4.57 6.70 15.40
N MET A 174 4.94 7.48 14.39
CA MET A 174 4.76 7.11 12.98
C MET A 174 5.54 5.84 12.64
N VAL A 175 6.82 5.75 13.03
CA VAL A 175 7.63 4.54 12.82
C VAL A 175 7.04 3.35 13.58
N LYS A 176 6.63 3.53 14.85
CA LYS A 176 6.01 2.45 15.63
C LYS A 176 4.72 1.93 14.98
N SER A 177 3.95 2.80 14.34
CA SER A 177 2.72 2.40 13.66
C SER A 177 2.99 1.45 12.49
N ILE A 178 4.12 1.57 11.78
CA ILE A 178 4.51 0.62 10.72
C ILE A 178 4.62 -0.81 11.27
N ILE A 179 5.20 -0.97 12.47
CA ILE A 179 5.29 -2.28 13.14
C ILE A 179 3.89 -2.83 13.42
N THR A 180 3.02 -2.02 14.04
CA THR A 180 1.65 -2.43 14.37
C THR A 180 0.82 -2.78 13.12
N ILE A 181 0.94 -2.00 12.05
CA ILE A 181 0.30 -2.27 10.75
C ILE A 181 0.83 -3.59 10.18
N THR A 182 2.15 -3.83 10.25
CA THR A 182 2.78 -5.05 9.74
C THR A 182 2.31 -6.29 10.49
N GLU A 183 2.30 -6.24 11.83
CA GLU A 183 1.81 -7.34 12.67
C GLU A 183 0.32 -7.63 12.41
N ALA A 184 -0.51 -6.59 12.32
CA ALA A 184 -1.94 -6.72 12.03
C ALA A 184 -2.21 -7.32 10.63
N LYS A 185 -1.47 -6.87 9.61
CA LYS A 185 -1.50 -7.45 8.25
C LYS A 185 -1.11 -8.93 8.27
N THR A 186 0.01 -9.26 8.91
CA THR A 186 0.46 -10.66 9.04
C THR A 186 -0.60 -11.51 9.73
N ASN A 187 -1.26 -10.99 10.78
CA ASN A 187 -2.33 -11.73 11.45
C ASN A 187 -3.49 -12.08 10.49
N VAL A 188 -3.85 -11.20 9.54
CA VAL A 188 -4.85 -11.54 8.51
C VAL A 188 -4.37 -12.64 7.57
N PHE A 189 -3.10 -12.61 7.15
CA PHE A 189 -2.53 -13.69 6.34
C PHE A 189 -2.62 -15.04 7.08
N GLN A 190 -2.47 -15.01 8.41
CA GLN A 190 -2.64 -16.21 9.22
C GLN A 190 -4.10 -16.66 9.31
N GLU A 191 -5.03 -15.75 9.56
CA GLU A 191 -6.46 -16.07 9.65
C GLU A 191 -7.07 -16.57 8.34
N LEU A 192 -6.55 -16.12 7.20
CA LEU A 192 -7.00 -16.54 5.87
C LEU A 192 -6.19 -17.72 5.30
N ASP A 193 -5.25 -18.26 6.08
CA ASP A 193 -4.34 -19.33 5.67
C ASP A 193 -3.64 -19.07 4.32
N ILE A 194 -3.18 -17.85 4.09
CA ILE A 194 -2.49 -17.50 2.85
C ILE A 194 -1.14 -18.22 2.83
N ARG A 195 -0.95 -19.10 1.85
CA ARG A 195 0.29 -19.88 1.67
C ARG A 195 1.29 -19.15 0.80
N SER A 196 2.57 -19.44 1.01
CA SER A 196 3.62 -19.00 0.12
C SER A 196 3.36 -19.49 -1.30
N THR A 197 3.61 -18.63 -2.28
CA THR A 197 3.49 -19.00 -3.69
C THR A 197 4.60 -19.97 -4.12
N LYS A 198 5.76 -19.96 -3.43
CA LYS A 198 6.93 -20.80 -3.75
C LYS A 198 6.89 -22.12 -2.97
N TYR A 199 6.46 -22.08 -1.70
CA TYR A 199 6.47 -23.22 -0.79
C TYR A 199 5.12 -23.36 -0.07
N PRO A 200 4.11 -24.01 -0.68
CA PRO A 200 2.73 -24.03 -0.17
C PRO A 200 2.55 -24.59 1.25
N GLU A 201 3.50 -25.35 1.76
CA GLU A 201 3.55 -25.82 3.16
C GLU A 201 3.78 -24.67 4.16
N LEU A 202 4.38 -23.55 3.72
CA LEU A 202 4.65 -22.38 4.52
C LEU A 202 3.49 -21.38 4.43
N GLN A 203 3.11 -20.83 5.58
CA GLN A 203 2.08 -19.80 5.67
C GLN A 203 2.70 -18.41 5.53
N ALA A 204 2.37 -17.68 4.48
CA ALA A 204 2.99 -16.40 4.15
C ALA A 204 2.79 -15.34 5.24
N THR A 205 3.73 -14.39 5.32
CA THR A 205 3.66 -13.22 6.22
C THR A 205 3.39 -11.92 5.48
N GLY A 206 3.36 -11.96 4.15
CA GLY A 206 3.13 -10.83 3.27
C GLY A 206 3.40 -11.22 1.81
N THR A 207 3.68 -10.23 0.96
CA THR A 207 3.96 -10.46 -0.48
C THR A 207 5.40 -10.11 -0.91
N GLY A 208 6.24 -9.71 0.06
CA GLY A 208 7.63 -9.31 -0.21
C GLY A 208 7.79 -7.93 -0.86
N THR A 209 6.69 -7.28 -1.24
CA THR A 209 6.68 -5.92 -1.83
C THR A 209 5.66 -4.99 -1.17
N ASP A 210 5.21 -5.36 0.03
CA ASP A 210 4.19 -4.61 0.78
C ASP A 210 4.70 -3.20 1.10
N ASN A 211 3.86 -2.19 0.90
CA ASN A 211 4.19 -0.81 1.24
C ASN A 211 3.14 -0.14 2.12
N ILE A 212 3.59 0.76 2.99
CA ILE A 212 2.74 1.46 3.95
C ILE A 212 3.01 2.95 3.87
N ILE A 213 1.95 3.76 3.83
CA ILE A 213 1.99 5.20 4.09
C ILE A 213 1.22 5.48 5.38
N VAL A 214 1.82 6.23 6.30
CA VAL A 214 1.18 6.75 7.51
C VAL A 214 1.09 8.26 7.40
N VAL A 215 -0.13 8.78 7.47
CA VAL A 215 -0.43 10.21 7.41
C VAL A 215 -0.88 10.66 8.80
N LYS A 216 -0.12 11.57 9.42
CA LYS A 216 -0.51 12.14 10.71
C LYS A 216 -1.43 13.35 10.55
N GLY A 217 -2.19 13.63 11.60
CA GLY A 217 -3.10 14.76 11.67
C GLY A 217 -2.55 15.95 12.46
N TYR A 218 -3.47 16.87 12.76
CA TYR A 218 -3.22 18.11 13.50
C TYR A 218 -3.94 18.16 14.85
N GLY A 219 -4.58 17.07 15.25
CA GLY A 219 -5.28 16.95 16.53
C GLY A 219 -4.32 16.74 17.70
N ARG A 220 -4.76 15.98 18.70
CA ARG A 220 -4.00 15.79 19.93
C ARG A 220 -2.73 14.98 19.72
N GLY A 221 -1.70 15.32 20.50
CA GLY A 221 -0.36 14.76 20.39
C GLY A 221 -0.27 13.32 20.88
N VAL A 222 0.35 12.44 20.10
CA VAL A 222 0.57 11.03 20.47
C VAL A 222 2.00 10.64 20.16
N HIS A 223 2.71 10.09 21.15
CA HIS A 223 4.12 9.71 21.04
C HIS A 223 4.36 8.20 20.91
N TYR A 224 3.32 7.37 21.02
CA TYR A 224 3.42 5.91 20.94
C TYR A 224 2.14 5.29 20.40
N THR A 225 2.27 4.35 19.45
CA THR A 225 1.14 3.65 18.81
C THR A 225 1.25 2.12 18.89
N GLY A 226 1.92 1.59 19.92
CA GLY A 226 2.02 0.15 20.11
C GLY A 226 0.69 -0.49 20.54
N GLY A 227 0.58 -1.82 20.43
CA GLY A 227 -0.66 -2.58 20.65
C GLY A 227 -1.29 -2.47 22.05
N HIS A 228 -0.55 -1.97 23.05
CA HIS A 228 -1.09 -1.69 24.40
C HIS A 228 -1.71 -0.30 24.52
N THR A 229 -1.74 0.49 23.45
CA THR A 229 -2.38 1.81 23.41
C THR A 229 -3.70 1.74 22.66
N LYS A 230 -4.64 2.62 23.00
CA LYS A 230 -5.92 2.68 22.32
C LYS A 230 -5.77 3.02 20.83
N LEU A 231 -4.88 3.94 20.48
CA LEU A 231 -4.61 4.27 19.07
C LEU A 231 -3.95 3.09 18.33
N GLY A 232 -3.04 2.36 18.97
CA GLY A 232 -2.47 1.13 18.41
C GLY A 232 -3.50 0.03 18.18
N GLU A 233 -4.44 -0.16 19.11
CA GLU A 233 -5.58 -1.06 18.95
C GLU A 233 -6.45 -0.65 17.75
N MET A 234 -6.78 0.64 17.62
CA MET A 234 -7.56 1.16 16.50
C MET A 234 -6.85 0.91 15.16
N ILE A 235 -5.55 1.20 15.07
CA ILE A 235 -4.72 0.93 13.89
C ILE A 235 -4.78 -0.55 13.51
N ALA A 236 -4.55 -1.45 14.47
CA ALA A 236 -4.58 -2.88 14.21
C ALA A 236 -5.96 -3.34 13.72
N LYS A 237 -7.05 -2.85 14.32
CA LYS A 237 -8.43 -3.18 13.92
C LYS A 237 -8.77 -2.73 12.51
N VAL A 238 -8.45 -1.48 12.14
CA VAL A 238 -8.73 -1.01 10.77
C VAL A 238 -7.91 -1.75 9.73
N VAL A 239 -6.63 -2.01 10.01
CA VAL A 239 -5.74 -2.74 9.11
C VAL A 239 -6.25 -4.17 8.91
N LYS A 240 -6.64 -4.86 9.98
CA LYS A 240 -7.19 -6.22 9.86
C LYS A 240 -8.42 -6.25 8.96
N ARG A 241 -9.38 -5.35 9.17
CA ARG A 241 -10.61 -5.29 8.37
C ARG A 241 -10.32 -4.95 6.91
N SER A 242 -9.53 -3.91 6.65
CA SER A 242 -9.24 -3.48 5.28
C SER A 242 -8.39 -4.50 4.51
N VAL A 243 -7.37 -5.09 5.13
CA VAL A 243 -6.53 -6.12 4.49
C VAL A 243 -7.35 -7.38 4.18
N ARG A 244 -8.17 -7.84 5.13
CA ARG A 244 -9.01 -9.02 4.95
C ARG A 244 -9.97 -8.82 3.78
N GLU A 245 -10.69 -7.70 3.76
CA GLU A 245 -11.64 -7.37 2.70
C GLU A 245 -10.95 -7.23 1.34
N ALA A 246 -9.81 -6.52 1.26
CA ALA A 246 -9.08 -6.35 0.01
C ALA A 246 -8.59 -7.69 -0.57
N LEU A 247 -8.04 -8.59 0.26
CA LEU A 247 -7.62 -9.92 -0.17
C LEU A 247 -8.79 -10.77 -0.67
N ILE A 248 -9.93 -10.76 0.05
CA ILE A 248 -11.12 -11.49 -0.37
C ILE A 248 -11.61 -11.01 -1.74
N LYS A 249 -11.70 -9.68 -1.94
CA LYS A 249 -12.14 -9.09 -3.21
C LYS A 249 -11.18 -9.40 -4.36
N GLN A 250 -9.87 -9.21 -4.13
CA GLN A 250 -8.85 -9.36 -5.16
C GLN A 250 -8.59 -10.81 -5.55
N ASP A 251 -8.38 -11.68 -4.56
CA ASP A 251 -7.97 -13.07 -4.78
C ASP A 251 -9.18 -14.03 -4.82
N LYS A 252 -10.40 -13.51 -4.62
CA LYS A 252 -11.67 -14.27 -4.62
C LYS A 252 -11.65 -15.44 -3.64
N LEU A 253 -11.18 -15.17 -2.43
CA LEU A 253 -11.03 -16.17 -1.39
C LEU A 253 -12.41 -16.64 -0.90
N ASN A 254 -12.63 -17.96 -0.90
CA ASN A 254 -13.82 -18.56 -0.32
C ASN A 254 -13.68 -18.64 1.19
N ILE A 255 -14.37 -17.77 1.91
CA ILE A 255 -14.51 -17.82 3.36
C ILE A 255 -15.73 -18.68 3.68
N TYR A 256 -15.52 -19.91 4.12
CA TYR A 256 -16.53 -20.64 4.86
C TYR A 256 -16.58 -20.02 6.26
N VAL A 257 -17.68 -19.33 6.58
CA VAL A 257 -17.97 -18.79 7.92
C VAL A 257 -18.51 -19.90 8.79
#